data_AF-A0A1Z8NBY8-F1
#
_entry.id   AF-A0A1Z8NBY8-F1
#
_cell.length_a   1.000
_cell.length_b   1.000
_cell.length_c   1.000
_cell.angle_alpha   90.00
_cell.angle_beta   90.00
_cell.angle_gamma   90.00
#
_symmetry.space_group_name_H-M   'P 1'
#
loop_
_entity.id
_entity.type
_entity.pdbx_description
1 polymer ?
#
loop_
_entity_poly.entity_id
_entity_poly.type
_entity_poly.pdbx_seq_one_letter_code
_entity_poly.pdbx_strand_id
1 'polypeptide(L)'
;MIEEWIRHTETALNLEKQSYGYLTQYEKLFENNYEGVKMIFDWIGLDSAQECIEVNAQRKVSINTQTIPDREPVRFENNVLFRSWQINQPVKQMSGAWRNELDTATQKIFDKDRRLCELMARFNYI
;
A
#
# COMPACT_ATOMS: atom_id res chain seq x y z
N MET A 1 1.48 5.19 17.01
CA MET A 1 1.69 5.16 15.55
C MET A 1 2.83 4.23 15.11
N ILE A 2 4.12 4.52 15.40
CA ILE A 2 5.24 3.64 14.98
C ILE A 2 5.15 2.25 15.64
N GLU A 3 4.97 2.20 16.96
CA GLU A 3 4.80 0.92 17.69
C GLU A 3 3.64 0.07 17.18
N GLU A 4 2.54 0.71 16.79
CA GLU A 4 1.39 0.00 16.22
C GLU A 4 1.70 -0.55 14.84
N TRP A 5 2.44 0.20 14.02
CA TRP A 5 2.91 -0.26 12.72
C TRP A 5 3.86 -1.46 12.87
N ILE A 6 4.87 -1.37 13.74
CA ILE A 6 5.82 -2.46 14.02
C ILE A 6 5.06 -3.71 14.46
N ARG A 7 4.13 -3.58 15.42
CA ARG A 7 3.31 -4.69 15.93
C ARG A 7 2.47 -5.35 14.83
N HIS A 8 1.82 -4.57 13.97
CA HIS A 8 1.03 -5.11 12.86
C HIS A 8 1.91 -5.84 11.83
N THR A 9 3.08 -5.29 11.50
CA THR A 9 4.03 -5.89 10.56
C THR A 9 4.59 -7.22 11.11
N GLU A 10 5.01 -7.25 12.38
CA GLU A 10 5.46 -8.49 13.05
C GLU A 10 4.35 -9.56 13.08
N THR A 11 3.11 -9.15 13.32
CA THR A 11 1.94 -10.05 13.29
C THR A 11 1.75 -10.66 11.89
N ALA A 12 1.79 -9.85 10.84
CA ALA A 12 1.67 -10.33 9.46
C ALA A 12 2.79 -11.30 9.08
N LEU A 13 4.03 -11.01 9.47
CA LEU A 13 5.18 -11.89 9.25
C LEU A 13 5.07 -13.24 9.98
N ASN A 14 4.42 -13.27 11.14
CA ASN A 14 4.17 -14.52 11.86
C ASN A 14 3.05 -15.34 11.20
N LEU A 15 2.04 -14.70 10.62
CA LEU A 15 0.97 -15.37 9.86
C LEU A 15 1.48 -15.96 8.55
N GLU A 16 2.41 -15.29 7.87
CA GLU A 16 3.09 -15.82 6.68
C GLU A 16 3.80 -17.15 6.97
N LYS A 17 4.51 -17.24 8.10
CA LYS A 17 5.16 -18.50 8.55
C LYS A 17 4.16 -19.65 8.77
N GLN A 18 2.90 -19.33 9.03
CA GLN A 18 1.82 -20.29 9.21
C GLN A 18 1.10 -20.64 7.89
N SER A 19 1.65 -20.20 6.74
CA SER A 19 1.18 -20.49 5.38
C SER A 19 -0.20 -19.91 5.01
N TYR A 20 -0.65 -18.85 5.68
CA TYR A 20 -1.96 -18.22 5.43
C TYR A 20 -1.92 -17.00 4.50
N GLY A 21 -0.85 -16.77 3.74
CA GLY A 21 -0.85 -15.66 2.79
C GLY A 21 0.47 -15.45 2.05
N TYR A 22 0.41 -14.60 1.03
CA TYR A 22 1.56 -14.11 0.28
C TYR A 22 1.87 -12.68 0.73
N LEU A 23 3.07 -12.47 1.27
CA LEU A 23 3.48 -11.13 1.69
C LEU A 23 4.07 -10.37 0.49
N THR A 24 3.51 -9.20 0.21
CA THR A 24 4.00 -8.31 -0.85
C THR A 24 4.46 -6.97 -0.28
N GLN A 25 5.48 -6.40 -0.91
CA GLN A 25 5.90 -5.02 -0.66
C GLN A 25 5.20 -4.11 -1.65
N TYR A 26 4.61 -3.02 -1.15
CA TYR A 26 3.86 -2.09 -1.98
C TYR A 26 4.70 -1.58 -3.15
N GLU A 27 5.95 -1.19 -2.91
CA GLU A 27 6.84 -0.65 -3.94
C GLU A 27 7.06 -1.62 -5.10
N LYS A 28 7.31 -2.90 -4.78
CA LYS A 28 7.56 -3.96 -5.77
C LYS A 28 6.37 -4.27 -6.65
N LEU A 29 5.15 -3.94 -6.22
CA LEU A 29 3.96 -4.12 -7.06
C LEU A 29 4.00 -3.22 -8.30
N PHE A 30 4.62 -2.05 -8.19
CA PHE A 30 4.61 -1.03 -9.25
C PHE A 30 5.91 -0.99 -10.06
N GLU A 31 6.96 -1.67 -9.59
CA GLU A 31 8.21 -1.84 -10.33
C GLU A 31 7.98 -2.61 -11.64
N ASN A 32 8.88 -2.39 -12.61
CA ASN A 32 8.89 -3.06 -13.91
C ASN A 32 7.53 -3.08 -14.63
N ASN A 33 6.83 -1.94 -14.70
CA ASN A 33 5.54 -1.86 -15.40
C ASN A 33 4.47 -2.81 -14.82
N TYR A 34 4.29 -2.74 -13.50
CA TYR A 34 3.28 -3.46 -12.74
C TYR A 34 3.44 -5.00 -12.75
N GLU A 35 4.67 -5.51 -12.90
CA GLU A 35 4.94 -6.97 -12.92
C GLU A 35 4.44 -7.66 -11.65
N GLY A 36 4.66 -7.06 -10.47
CA GLY A 36 4.18 -7.64 -9.22
C GLY A 36 2.66 -7.72 -9.14
N VAL A 37 1.92 -6.75 -9.71
CA VAL A 37 0.46 -6.82 -9.81
C VAL A 37 0.04 -7.95 -10.74
N LYS A 38 0.68 -8.08 -11.92
CA LYS A 38 0.39 -9.14 -12.89
C LYS A 38 0.61 -10.53 -12.28
N MET A 39 1.72 -10.73 -11.59
CA MET A 39 2.01 -12.00 -10.90
C MET A 39 0.96 -12.37 -9.86
N ILE A 40 0.44 -11.39 -9.10
CA ILE A 40 -0.63 -11.66 -8.12
C ILE A 40 -1.90 -12.13 -8.83
N PHE A 41 -2.30 -11.46 -9.91
CA PHE A 41 -3.46 -11.83 -10.70
C PHE A 41 -3.33 -13.24 -11.28
N ASP A 42 -2.18 -13.58 -11.85
CA ASP A 42 -1.88 -14.92 -12.34
C ASP A 42 -1.98 -15.96 -11.21
N TRP A 43 -1.42 -15.64 -10.04
CA TRP A 43 -1.43 -16.55 -8.88
C TRP A 43 -2.83 -16.84 -8.34
N ILE A 44 -3.74 -15.86 -8.37
CA ILE A 44 -5.15 -16.03 -7.96
C ILE A 44 -6.06 -16.48 -9.11
N GLY A 45 -5.51 -16.72 -10.30
CA GLY A 45 -6.24 -17.23 -11.47
C GLY A 45 -7.16 -16.20 -12.13
N LEU A 46 -6.76 -14.92 -12.16
CA LEU A 46 -7.48 -13.85 -12.85
C LEU A 46 -6.74 -13.42 -14.11
N ASP A 47 -7.36 -13.61 -15.28
CA ASP A 47 -6.71 -13.44 -16.60
C ASP A 47 -6.52 -11.97 -17.05
N SER A 48 -6.95 -10.98 -16.27
CA SER A 48 -7.16 -9.61 -16.75
C SER A 48 -6.44 -8.52 -15.95
N ALA A 49 -5.21 -8.79 -15.49
CA ALA A 49 -4.39 -7.79 -14.80
C ALA A 49 -4.24 -6.48 -15.59
N GLN A 50 -3.97 -6.59 -16.89
CA GLN A 50 -3.78 -5.44 -17.77
C GLN A 50 -5.08 -4.63 -17.91
N GLU A 51 -6.22 -5.29 -18.08
CA GLU A 51 -7.52 -4.61 -18.13
C GLU A 51 -7.83 -3.91 -16.81
N CYS A 52 -7.57 -4.53 -15.66
CA CYS A 52 -7.79 -3.87 -14.36
C CYS A 52 -6.87 -2.66 -14.14
N ILE A 53 -5.63 -2.70 -14.64
CA ILE A 53 -4.67 -1.58 -14.54
C ILE A 53 -5.10 -0.43 -15.46
N GLU A 54 -5.54 -0.74 -16.70
CA GLU A 54 -5.91 0.26 -17.71
C GLU A 54 -7.34 0.82 -17.53
N VAL A 55 -8.31 -0.04 -17.17
CA VAL A 55 -9.74 0.29 -17.09
C VAL A 55 -10.10 1.02 -15.80
N ASN A 56 -9.36 0.83 -14.69
CA ASN A 56 -9.55 1.64 -13.48
C ASN A 56 -9.23 3.14 -13.71
N ALA A 57 -8.46 3.49 -14.74
CA ALA A 57 -8.28 4.88 -15.12
C ALA A 57 -9.57 5.52 -15.69
N GLN A 58 -10.59 4.72 -16.03
CA GLN A 58 -11.78 5.17 -16.76
C GLN A 58 -13.12 4.77 -16.13
N ARG A 59 -13.19 3.68 -15.35
CA ARG A 59 -14.44 3.22 -14.70
C ARG A 59 -14.50 3.67 -13.24
N LYS A 60 -15.49 4.51 -12.91
CA LYS A 60 -15.85 4.82 -11.52
C LYS A 60 -16.44 3.55 -10.88
N VAL A 61 -15.70 2.94 -9.96
CA VAL A 61 -16.16 1.75 -9.24
C VAL A 61 -17.23 2.17 -8.22
N SER A 62 -18.28 1.35 -8.07
CA SER A 62 -19.23 1.43 -6.96
C SER A 62 -19.13 0.15 -6.14
N ILE A 63 -18.93 0.25 -4.83
CA ILE A 63 -18.86 -0.92 -3.94
C ILE A 63 -20.15 -0.95 -3.13
N ASN A 64 -20.91 -2.05 -3.19
CA ASN A 64 -22.12 -2.27 -2.39
C ASN A 64 -23.06 -1.05 -2.35
N THR A 65 -23.41 -0.51 -3.52
CA THR A 65 -24.26 0.69 -3.74
C THR A 65 -23.72 2.02 -3.17
N GLN A 66 -22.56 2.05 -2.52
CA GLN A 66 -21.87 3.30 -2.21
C GLN A 66 -21.24 3.88 -3.46
N THR A 67 -21.63 5.12 -3.77
CA THR A 67 -20.96 5.94 -4.77
C THR A 67 -19.62 6.37 -4.20
N ILE A 68 -18.53 5.90 -4.81
CA ILE A 68 -17.20 6.37 -4.46
C ILE A 68 -17.09 7.85 -4.85
N PRO A 69 -16.56 8.74 -3.98
CA PRO A 69 -16.42 10.15 -4.29
C PRO A 69 -15.67 10.38 -5.59
N ASP A 70 -16.14 11.33 -6.41
CA ASP A 70 -15.53 11.69 -7.69
C ASP A 70 -14.52 12.83 -7.56
N ARG A 71 -14.52 13.54 -6.42
CA ARG A 71 -13.60 14.62 -6.08
C ARG A 71 -12.81 14.26 -4.83
N GLU A 72 -11.57 14.75 -4.77
CA GLU A 72 -10.75 14.62 -3.58
C GLU A 72 -11.45 15.30 -2.40
N PRO A 73 -11.79 14.56 -1.33
CA PRO A 73 -12.36 15.17 -0.13
C PRO A 73 -11.29 16.01 0.56
N VAL A 74 -11.70 16.99 1.37
CA VAL A 74 -10.77 17.81 2.16
C VAL A 74 -9.91 16.87 3.02
N ARG A 75 -8.59 16.92 2.79
CA ARG A 75 -7.60 16.07 3.45
C ARG A 75 -7.82 16.16 4.96
N PHE A 76 -7.87 15.01 5.64
CA PHE A 76 -7.95 14.83 7.10
C PHE A 76 -9.32 14.89 7.79
N GLU A 77 -10.42 15.29 7.15
CA GLU A 77 -11.74 15.31 7.80
C GLU A 77 -12.45 13.94 7.78
N ASN A 78 -12.19 13.12 6.76
CA ASN A 78 -12.82 11.82 6.62
C ASN A 78 -11.90 10.80 5.92
N ASN A 79 -11.10 10.09 6.71
CA ASN A 79 -10.17 9.06 6.22
C ASN A 79 -10.86 7.96 5.40
N VAL A 80 -12.12 7.65 5.70
CA VAL A 80 -12.88 6.63 4.95
C VAL A 80 -13.19 7.15 3.54
N LEU A 81 -13.75 8.36 3.43
CA LEU A 81 -14.03 8.96 2.13
C LEU A 81 -12.76 9.19 1.30
N PHE A 82 -11.67 9.60 1.94
CA PHE A 82 -10.38 9.77 1.27
C PHE A 82 -9.86 8.44 0.71
N ARG A 83 -9.84 7.37 1.52
CA ARG A 83 -9.43 6.04 1.05
C ARG A 83 -10.34 5.50 -0.05
N SER A 84 -11.65 5.74 0.03
CA SER A 84 -12.57 5.36 -1.03
C SER A 84 -12.27 6.11 -2.32
N TRP A 85 -12.07 7.44 -2.27
CA TRP A 85 -11.71 8.24 -3.43
C TRP A 85 -10.43 7.75 -4.13
N GLN A 86 -9.43 7.29 -3.36
CA GLN A 86 -8.18 6.75 -3.89
C GLN A 86 -8.37 5.50 -4.76
N ILE A 87 -9.44 4.72 -4.56
CA ILE A 87 -9.73 3.51 -5.36
C ILE A 87 -10.04 3.87 -6.83
N ASN A 88 -10.65 5.03 -7.06
CA ASN A 88 -10.99 5.52 -8.41
C ASN A 88 -9.86 6.34 -9.06
N GLN A 89 -8.69 6.41 -8.44
CA GLN A 89 -7.54 7.09 -9.04
C GLN A 89 -6.74 6.11 -9.90
N PRO A 90 -6.07 6.60 -10.96
CA PRO A 90 -5.11 5.79 -11.67
C PRO A 90 -4.10 5.17 -10.70
N VAL A 91 -3.82 3.89 -10.90
CA VAL A 91 -2.80 3.18 -10.14
C VAL A 91 -1.47 3.90 -10.36
N LYS A 92 -0.85 4.38 -9.28
CA LYS A 92 0.42 5.12 -9.33
C LYS A 92 1.33 4.74 -8.18
N GLN A 93 2.63 4.74 -8.42
CA GLN A 93 3.65 4.56 -7.39
C GLN A 93 3.70 5.80 -6.50
N MET A 94 3.36 5.64 -5.22
CA MET A 94 3.38 6.73 -4.22
C MET A 94 4.57 6.64 -3.25
N SER A 95 5.53 5.75 -3.53
CA SER A 95 6.71 5.56 -2.69
C SER A 95 7.53 6.85 -2.57
N GLY A 96 7.92 7.21 -1.35
CA GLY A 96 8.78 8.36 -1.09
C GLY A 96 8.07 9.72 -1.02
N ALA A 97 6.75 9.79 -1.24
CA ALA A 97 5.98 11.03 -1.06
C ALA A 97 6.11 11.61 0.37
N TRP A 98 6.34 10.73 1.35
CA TRP A 98 6.55 11.07 2.77
C TRP A 98 7.91 11.73 3.06
N ARG A 99 8.91 11.62 2.17
CA ARG A 99 10.29 12.09 2.46
C ARG A 99 10.37 13.60 2.71
N ASN A 100 9.44 14.37 2.15
CA ASN A 100 9.35 15.81 2.34
C ASN A 100 8.43 16.21 3.50
N GLU A 101 7.74 15.26 4.13
CA GLU A 101 6.72 15.50 5.16
C GLU A 101 7.18 15.08 6.57
N LEU A 102 8.32 14.38 6.71
CA LEU A 102 8.87 14.02 8.02
C LEU A 102 9.74 15.13 8.61
N ASP A 103 9.44 15.55 9.83
CA ASP A 103 10.32 16.43 10.59
C ASP A 103 11.56 15.69 11.13
N THR A 104 12.59 16.45 11.50
CA THR A 104 13.87 15.91 11.97
C THR A 104 13.76 15.12 13.29
N ALA A 105 12.78 15.42 14.14
CA ALA A 105 12.58 14.70 15.40
C ALA A 105 12.01 13.30 15.15
N THR A 106 11.07 13.22 14.21
CA THR A 106 10.47 11.97 13.74
C THR A 106 11.53 11.10 13.08
N GLN A 107 12.34 11.65 12.17
CA GLN A 107 13.43 10.90 11.52
C GLN A 107 14.40 10.28 12.53
N LYS A 108 14.75 11.01 13.61
CA LYS A 108 15.63 10.48 14.67
C LYS A 108 15.02 9.32 15.45
N ILE A 109 13.69 9.23 15.56
CA ILE A 109 13.01 8.07 16.15
C ILE A 109 13.07 6.89 15.18
N PHE A 110 12.81 7.14 13.89
CA PHE A 110 12.93 6.13 12.84
C PHE A 110 14.33 5.50 12.78
N ASP A 111 15.38 6.31 12.93
CA ASP A 111 16.78 5.85 12.83
C ASP A 111 17.31 5.13 14.08
N LYS A 112 16.62 5.24 15.23
CA LYS A 112 17.12 4.74 16.53
C LYS A 112 16.32 3.57 17.10
N ASP A 113 15.16 3.27 16.53
CA ASP A 113 14.38 2.13 16.96
C ASP A 113 14.94 0.84 16.36
N ARG A 114 15.56 0.01 17.21
CA ARG A 114 16.19 -1.24 16.80
C ARG A 114 15.21 -2.20 16.11
N ARG A 115 13.97 -2.32 16.60
CA ARG A 115 12.96 -3.24 16.01
C ARG A 115 12.57 -2.75 14.63
N LEU A 116 12.41 -1.44 14.48
CA LEU A 116 12.15 -0.84 13.18
C LEU A 116 13.31 -1.06 12.21
N CYS A 117 14.56 -0.84 12.63
CA CYS A 117 15.73 -1.10 11.79
C CYS A 117 15.82 -2.57 11.35
N GLU A 118 15.57 -3.51 12.26
CA GLU A 118 15.57 -4.95 11.95
C GLU A 118 14.47 -5.30 10.92
N LEU A 119 13.28 -4.73 11.04
CA LEU A 119 12.21 -4.89 10.05
C LEU A 119 12.56 -4.27 8.70
N MET A 120 13.09 -3.05 8.70
CA MET A 120 13.45 -2.34 7.46
C MET A 120 14.57 -3.08 6.70
N ALA A 121 15.58 -3.57 7.42
CA ALA A 121 16.64 -4.41 6.84
C ALA A 121 16.09 -5.73 6.28
N ARG A 122 15.16 -6.38 7.00
CA ARG A 122 14.51 -7.62 6.53
C ARG A 122 13.78 -7.44 5.20
N PHE A 123 13.25 -6.25 4.93
CA PHE A 123 12.58 -5.93 3.68
C PHE A 123 13.48 -5.27 2.63
N ASN A 124 14.79 -5.11 2.91
CA ASN A 124 15.77 -4.42 2.09
C ASN A 124 15.45 -2.93 1.83
N TYR A 125 14.88 -2.24 2.82
CA TYR A 125 14.68 -0.78 2.75
C TYR A 125 15.92 0.03 3.16
N ILE A 126 16.89 -0.60 3.85
CA ILE A 126 18.16 -0.02 4.32
C ILE A 126 19.29 -1.03 4.22
#